data_AF-A0A0C6P1N5-F1
#
_entry.id   AF-A0A0C6P1N5-F1
#
_cell.length_a   1.000
_cell.length_b   1.000
_cell.length_c   1.000
_cell.angle_alpha   90.00
_cell.angle_beta   90.00
_cell.angle_gamma   90.00
#
_symmetry.space_group_name_H-M   'P 1'
#
loop_
_entity.id
_entity.type
_entity.pdbx_description
1 polymer ?
#
loop_
_entity_poly.entity_id
_entity_poly.type
_entity_poly.pdbx_seq_one_letter_code
_entity_poly.pdbx_strand_id
1 'polypeptide(L)'
;MQAVSLPAISGWQWVRDGLRLFMKQPLAMFTWAMAISLLLLFATYTPLVGPLLFVALMPSITLMTLSACKHVEAGRVMLPSMWLQPLKKPGVFKKLFLMGMLYVGLCLASGLLAFLPFSSSLAEGVRMASANNLAPIMTAMRAPLLVFTALYVIIAAVFWHAPVLVGWHGLRLLQALFFSGIACWRNKWPFLVYGVVWILVFLFIDLCIGLLIGMGVPDTLAGTLQVPVTIIAGGVLYCSFYPAYTSVFGVNDAHAGLDNSDSAHA
;
A
#
# COMPACT_ATOMS: atom_id res chain seq x y z
N MET A 1 -19.15 -6.06 -10.50
CA MET A 1 -17.87 -5.77 -11.19
C MET A 1 -17.11 -7.07 -11.36
N GLN A 2 -16.64 -7.38 -12.56
CA GLN A 2 -15.95 -8.64 -12.84
C GLN A 2 -14.46 -8.36 -13.04
N ALA A 3 -13.61 -9.02 -12.24
CA ALA A 3 -12.17 -8.97 -12.43
C ALA A 3 -11.74 -9.95 -13.51
N VAL A 4 -10.85 -9.52 -14.39
CA VAL A 4 -10.23 -10.38 -15.41
C VAL A 4 -9.08 -11.19 -14.78
N SER A 5 -8.58 -12.18 -15.50
CA SER A 5 -7.38 -12.94 -15.12
C SER A 5 -6.23 -12.53 -16.02
N LEU A 6 -5.14 -12.06 -15.42
CA LEU A 6 -3.98 -11.52 -16.12
C LEU A 6 -2.78 -12.49 -16.06
N PRO A 7 -1.89 -12.45 -17.07
CA PRO A 7 -0.63 -13.19 -17.04
C PRO A 7 0.31 -12.65 -15.97
N ALA A 8 1.21 -13.49 -15.44
CA ALA A 8 2.13 -13.11 -14.36
C ALA A 8 2.99 -11.87 -14.68
N ILE A 9 3.35 -11.66 -15.95
CA ILE A 9 4.11 -10.50 -16.43
C ILE A 9 3.41 -9.16 -16.16
N SER A 10 2.08 -9.15 -15.97
CA SER A 10 1.34 -7.94 -15.63
C SER A 10 1.81 -7.32 -14.32
N GLY A 11 2.33 -8.10 -13.37
CA GLY A 11 2.93 -7.57 -12.14
C GLY A 11 4.10 -6.62 -12.41
N TRP A 12 5.00 -7.00 -13.32
CA TRP A 12 6.09 -6.13 -13.77
C TRP A 12 5.58 -4.92 -14.56
N GLN A 13 4.57 -5.12 -15.42
CA GLN A 13 3.98 -4.04 -16.21
C GLN A 13 3.39 -2.94 -15.31
N TRP A 14 2.74 -3.31 -14.20
CA TRP A 14 2.21 -2.33 -13.24
C TRP A 14 3.29 -1.43 -12.66
N VAL A 15 4.47 -1.97 -12.35
CA VAL A 15 5.62 -1.18 -11.85
C VAL A 15 6.12 -0.22 -12.92
N ARG A 16 6.32 -0.72 -14.14
CA ARG A 16 6.75 0.10 -15.28
C ARG A 16 5.76 1.22 -15.60
N ASP A 17 4.47 0.91 -15.59
CA ASP A 17 3.42 1.88 -15.89
C ASP A 17 3.22 2.87 -14.74
N GLY A 18 3.44 2.43 -13.48
CA GLY A 18 3.55 3.32 -12.33
C GLY A 18 4.71 4.31 -12.45
N LEU A 19 5.87 3.87 -12.94
CA LEU A 19 7.01 4.76 -13.21
C LEU A 19 6.67 5.77 -14.30
N ARG A 20 6.04 5.33 -15.41
CA ARG A 20 5.58 6.24 -16.47
C ARG A 20 4.63 7.30 -15.93
N LEU A 21 3.69 6.90 -15.08
CA LEU A 21 2.72 7.81 -14.47
C LEU A 21 3.39 8.79 -13.49
N PHE A 22 4.32 8.32 -12.68
CA PHE A 22 5.14 9.19 -11.82
C PHE A 22 5.87 10.26 -12.64
N MET A 23 6.48 9.87 -13.77
CA MET A 23 7.23 10.78 -14.62
C MET A 23 6.35 11.81 -15.36
N LYS A 24 5.02 11.65 -15.41
CA LYS A 24 4.11 12.70 -15.94
C LYS A 24 4.08 13.92 -15.01
N GLN A 25 4.11 13.73 -13.69
CA GLN A 25 4.11 14.82 -12.69
C GLN A 25 4.95 14.43 -11.46
N PRO A 26 6.28 14.35 -11.60
CA PRO A 26 7.16 13.79 -10.56
C PRO A 26 7.13 14.60 -9.27
N LEU A 27 7.06 15.94 -9.36
CA LEU A 27 7.00 16.78 -8.18
C LEU A 27 5.72 16.54 -7.36
N ALA A 28 4.55 16.46 -8.01
CA ALA A 28 3.29 16.22 -7.32
C ALA A 28 3.27 14.85 -6.64
N MET A 29 3.75 13.80 -7.32
CA MET A 29 3.77 12.44 -6.78
C MET A 29 4.85 12.27 -5.70
N PHE A 30 5.99 12.93 -5.84
CA PHE A 30 7.03 13.00 -4.80
C PHE A 30 6.51 13.69 -3.54
N THR A 31 5.88 14.87 -3.67
CA THR A 31 5.31 15.59 -2.53
C THR A 31 4.23 14.76 -1.83
N TRP A 32 3.42 14.00 -2.58
CA TRP A 32 2.44 13.08 -2.01
C TRP A 32 3.09 11.94 -1.23
N ALA A 33 4.10 11.28 -1.82
CA ALA A 33 4.85 10.23 -1.13
C ALA A 33 5.52 10.76 0.14
N MET A 34 6.12 11.96 0.06
CA MET A 34 6.70 12.67 1.20
C MET A 34 5.67 12.96 2.28
N ALA A 35 4.46 13.41 1.91
CA ALA A 35 3.38 13.64 2.87
C ALA A 35 2.96 12.36 3.60
N ILE A 36 2.88 11.22 2.89
CA ILE A 36 2.61 9.92 3.51
C ILE A 36 3.76 9.50 4.43
N SER A 37 5.01 9.69 4.01
CA SER A 37 6.20 9.41 4.83
C SER A 37 6.25 10.26 6.10
N LEU A 38 5.89 11.54 6.02
CA LEU A 38 5.78 12.42 7.18
C LEU A 38 4.65 11.98 8.11
N LEU A 39 3.50 11.59 7.56
CA LEU A 39 2.41 11.06 8.37
C LEU A 39 2.82 9.77 9.11
N LEU A 40 3.55 8.88 8.43
CA LEU A 40 4.13 7.70 9.05
C LEU A 40 5.12 8.09 10.14
N LEU A 41 6.00 9.06 9.90
CA LEU A 41 6.95 9.56 10.89
C LEU A 41 6.22 10.10 12.13
N PHE A 42 5.19 10.94 11.98
CA PHE A 42 4.38 11.41 13.10
C PHE A 42 3.68 10.26 13.84
N ALA A 43 3.22 9.24 13.14
CA ALA A 43 2.65 8.05 13.74
C ALA A 43 3.66 7.31 14.63
N THR A 44 4.95 7.28 14.29
CA THR A 44 5.98 6.65 15.15
C THR A 44 6.22 7.41 16.46
N TYR A 45 5.99 8.73 16.50
CA TYR A 45 6.11 9.55 17.72
C TYR A 45 4.93 9.42 18.68
N THR A 46 3.85 8.74 18.28
CA THR A 46 2.68 8.49 19.12
C THR A 46 2.46 6.98 19.28
N PRO A 47 3.29 6.29 20.10
CA PRO A 47 3.21 4.83 20.24
C PRO A 47 1.80 4.35 20.55
N LEU A 48 1.47 3.15 20.07
CA LEU A 48 0.14 2.52 20.11
C LEU A 48 -0.93 3.24 19.28
N VAL A 49 -1.14 4.55 19.43
CA VAL A 49 -2.25 5.25 18.75
C VAL A 49 -1.90 5.62 17.31
N GLY A 50 -0.72 6.19 17.10
CA GLY A 50 -0.25 6.68 15.80
C GLY A 50 -0.26 5.62 14.70
N PRO A 51 0.38 4.45 14.89
CA PRO A 51 0.40 3.40 13.87
C PRO A 51 -0.99 2.87 13.54
N LEU A 52 -1.87 2.73 14.55
CA LEU A 52 -3.24 2.29 14.34
C LEU A 52 -4.05 3.31 13.54
N LEU A 53 -3.91 4.60 13.86
CA LEU A 53 -4.57 5.68 13.11
C LEU A 53 -4.05 5.77 11.67
N PHE A 54 -2.73 5.64 11.47
CA PHE A 54 -2.13 5.63 10.13
C PHE A 54 -2.71 4.52 9.26
N VAL A 55 -2.78 3.30 9.80
CA VAL A 55 -3.37 2.15 9.11
C VAL A 55 -4.88 2.36 8.88
N ALA A 56 -5.60 2.93 9.84
CA ALA A 56 -7.03 3.24 9.67
C ALA A 56 -7.29 4.28 8.57
N LEU A 57 -6.34 5.17 8.31
CA LEU A 57 -6.42 6.18 7.24
C LEU A 57 -5.99 5.64 5.87
N MET A 58 -5.31 4.50 5.80
CA MET A 58 -4.80 3.94 4.55
C MET A 58 -5.85 3.79 3.44
N PRO A 59 -7.07 3.30 3.70
CA PRO A 59 -8.10 3.28 2.66
C PRO A 59 -8.39 4.64 2.01
N SER A 60 -8.37 5.71 2.81
CA SER A 60 -8.56 7.07 2.31
C SER A 60 -7.36 7.52 1.48
N ILE A 61 -6.14 7.25 1.96
CA ILE A 61 -4.88 7.52 1.26
C ILE A 61 -4.86 6.78 -0.09
N THR A 62 -5.28 5.52 -0.13
CA THR A 62 -5.38 4.72 -1.35
C THR A 62 -6.37 5.36 -2.33
N LEU A 63 -7.57 5.72 -1.90
CA LEU A 63 -8.55 6.38 -2.79
C LEU A 63 -8.02 7.70 -3.35
N MET A 64 -7.37 8.53 -2.51
CA MET A 64 -6.76 9.79 -2.93
C MET A 64 -5.67 9.55 -3.97
N THR A 65 -4.77 8.60 -3.69
CA THR A 65 -3.69 8.20 -4.60
C THR A 65 -4.23 7.78 -5.96
N LEU A 66 -5.18 6.84 -6.01
CA LEU A 66 -5.74 6.37 -7.28
C LEU A 66 -6.48 7.47 -8.03
N SER A 67 -7.15 8.38 -7.32
CA SER A 67 -7.88 9.49 -7.94
C SER A 67 -6.92 10.53 -8.54
N ALA A 68 -5.81 10.81 -7.85
CA ALA A 68 -4.73 11.65 -8.37
C ALA A 68 -4.07 11.00 -9.59
N CYS A 69 -3.75 9.70 -9.51
CA CYS A 69 -3.22 8.91 -10.62
C CYS A 69 -4.13 8.94 -11.84
N LYS A 70 -5.44 8.74 -11.67
CA LYS A 70 -6.45 8.87 -12.74
C LYS A 70 -6.43 10.27 -13.38
N HIS A 71 -6.28 11.32 -12.56
CA HIS A 71 -6.24 12.70 -13.05
C HIS A 71 -4.96 13.02 -13.83
N VAL A 72 -3.81 12.57 -13.34
CA VAL A 72 -2.51 12.71 -14.02
C VAL A 72 -2.47 11.87 -15.30
N GLU A 73 -3.05 10.65 -15.29
CA GLU A 73 -3.12 9.80 -16.48
C GLU A 73 -3.85 10.52 -17.62
N ALA A 74 -4.94 11.24 -17.30
CA ALA A 74 -5.72 12.07 -18.21
C ALA A 74 -5.02 13.37 -18.66
N GLY A 75 -3.73 13.55 -18.36
CA GLY A 75 -2.94 14.72 -18.78
C GLY A 75 -3.24 16.00 -18.01
N ARG A 76 -3.95 15.93 -16.89
CA ARG A 76 -4.35 17.12 -16.11
C ARG A 76 -3.41 17.37 -14.94
N VAL A 77 -3.08 18.64 -14.70
CA VAL A 77 -2.21 19.08 -13.60
C VAL A 77 -2.88 18.82 -12.25
N MET A 78 -2.15 18.20 -11.31
CA MET A 78 -2.62 17.95 -9.96
C MET A 78 -2.36 19.17 -9.06
N LEU A 79 -3.43 19.87 -8.66
CA LEU A 79 -3.33 21.01 -7.74
C LEU A 79 -3.46 20.58 -6.27
N PRO A 80 -2.86 21.31 -5.31
CA PRO A 80 -2.98 21.00 -3.88
C PRO A 80 -4.43 20.88 -3.38
N SER A 81 -5.34 21.72 -3.91
CA SER A 81 -6.76 21.71 -3.55
C SER A 81 -7.53 20.47 -4.02
N MET A 82 -6.96 19.67 -4.93
CA MET A 82 -7.60 18.50 -5.54
C MET A 82 -7.44 17.21 -4.71
N TRP A 83 -6.39 17.11 -3.89
CA TRP A 83 -6.05 15.86 -3.19
C TRP A 83 -7.18 15.31 -2.32
N LEU A 84 -7.87 16.18 -1.59
CA LEU A 84 -8.95 15.80 -0.67
C LEU A 84 -10.33 15.68 -1.35
N GLN A 85 -10.46 16.08 -2.62
CA GLN A 85 -11.74 16.05 -3.34
C GLN A 85 -12.43 14.67 -3.35
N PRO A 86 -11.71 13.53 -3.55
CA PRO A 86 -12.35 12.20 -3.54
C PRO A 86 -13.06 11.88 -2.22
N LEU A 87 -12.61 12.46 -1.10
CA LEU A 87 -13.16 12.23 0.23
C LEU A 87 -14.37 13.11 0.55
N LYS A 88 -14.55 14.22 -0.17
CA LYS A 88 -15.67 15.17 0.05
C LYS A 88 -17.03 14.60 -0.36
N LYS A 89 -17.07 13.51 -1.14
CA LYS A 89 -18.31 12.82 -1.49
C LYS A 89 -19.05 12.38 -0.22
N PRO A 90 -20.36 12.68 -0.07
CA PRO A 90 -21.10 12.38 1.15
C PRO A 90 -20.95 10.93 1.62
N GLY A 91 -20.51 10.75 2.87
CA GLY A 91 -20.35 9.44 3.50
C GLY A 91 -19.15 8.59 3.03
N VAL A 92 -18.39 9.00 2.01
CA VAL A 92 -17.23 8.22 1.52
C VAL A 92 -16.14 8.14 2.57
N PHE A 93 -15.71 9.27 3.14
CA PHE A 93 -14.68 9.27 4.18
C PHE A 93 -15.07 8.38 5.38
N LYS A 94 -16.31 8.48 5.85
CA LYS A 94 -16.83 7.64 6.96
C LYS A 94 -16.74 6.15 6.63
N LYS A 95 -17.12 5.75 5.42
CA LYS A 95 -17.04 4.34 4.98
C LYS A 95 -15.59 3.85 4.91
N LEU A 96 -14.68 4.66 4.38
CA LEU A 96 -13.25 4.31 4.26
C LEU A 96 -12.57 4.25 5.63
N PHE A 97 -12.87 5.18 6.52
CA PHE A 97 -12.35 5.16 7.89
C PHE A 97 -12.85 3.93 8.66
N LEU A 98 -14.14 3.60 8.57
CA LEU A 98 -14.69 2.38 9.18
C LEU A 98 -14.04 1.12 8.60
N MET A 99 -13.76 1.11 7.29
CA MET A 99 -13.03 0.03 6.66
C MET A 99 -11.59 -0.08 7.18
N GLY A 100 -10.90 1.04 7.38
CA GLY A 100 -9.57 1.06 7.99
C GLY A 100 -9.57 0.56 9.43
N MET A 101 -10.56 0.94 10.23
CA MET A 101 -10.75 0.41 11.58
C MET A 101 -11.01 -1.10 11.59
N LEU A 102 -11.82 -1.59 10.63
CA LEU A 102 -12.02 -3.04 10.45
C LEU A 102 -10.71 -3.74 10.08
N TYR A 103 -9.91 -3.16 9.18
CA TYR A 103 -8.60 -3.69 8.79
C TYR A 103 -7.66 -3.80 10.00
N VAL A 104 -7.60 -2.75 10.82
CA VAL A 104 -6.84 -2.74 12.08
C VAL A 104 -7.31 -3.86 13.01
N GLY A 105 -8.62 -3.96 13.25
CA GLY A 105 -9.18 -4.99 14.11
C GLY A 105 -8.86 -6.41 13.65
N LEU A 106 -8.93 -6.66 12.34
CA LEU A 106 -8.57 -7.95 11.75
C LEU A 106 -7.07 -8.26 11.88
N CYS A 107 -6.19 -7.26 11.70
CA CYS A 107 -4.75 -7.45 11.88
C CYS A 107 -4.38 -7.74 13.34
N LEU A 108 -5.02 -7.06 14.29
CA LEU A 108 -4.82 -7.32 15.72
C LEU A 108 -5.35 -8.70 16.11
N ALA A 109 -6.54 -9.06 15.64
CA ALA A 109 -7.12 -10.39 15.87
C ALA A 109 -6.24 -11.49 15.25
N SER A 110 -5.74 -11.32 14.04
CA SER A 110 -4.82 -12.28 13.41
C SER A 110 -3.50 -12.38 14.16
N GLY A 111 -2.98 -11.28 14.71
CA GLY A 111 -1.82 -11.28 15.59
C GLY A 111 -2.05 -12.12 16.83
N LEU A 112 -3.18 -11.91 17.52
CA LEU A 112 -3.54 -12.72 18.69
C LEU A 112 -3.68 -14.20 18.33
N LEU A 113 -4.43 -14.52 17.27
CA LEU A 113 -4.63 -15.91 16.83
C LEU A 113 -3.32 -16.59 16.43
N ALA A 114 -2.39 -15.86 15.80
CA ALA A 114 -1.13 -16.40 15.36
C ALA A 114 -0.12 -16.60 16.50
N PHE A 115 -0.12 -15.73 17.52
CA PHE A 115 0.90 -15.75 18.58
C PHE A 115 0.45 -16.43 19.88
N LEU A 116 -0.84 -16.40 20.24
CA LEU A 116 -1.35 -17.00 21.49
C LEU A 116 -1.00 -18.49 21.64
N PRO A 117 -1.14 -19.35 20.60
CA PRO A 117 -0.80 -20.77 20.71
C PRO A 117 0.68 -21.03 21.00
N PHE A 118 1.56 -20.07 20.70
CA PHE A 118 3.01 -20.18 20.86
C PHE A 118 3.53 -19.42 22.10
N SER A 119 2.65 -18.90 22.95
CA SER A 119 3.01 -18.05 24.09
C SER A 119 4.03 -18.67 25.04
N SER A 120 3.96 -19.98 25.31
CA SER A 120 4.93 -20.70 26.14
C SER A 120 6.32 -20.78 25.48
N SER A 121 6.37 -21.10 24.19
CA SER A 121 7.62 -21.16 23.42
C SER A 121 8.26 -19.79 23.26
N LEU A 122 7.44 -18.75 23.10
CA LEU A 122 7.90 -17.36 23.07
C LEU A 122 8.46 -16.92 24.42
N ALA A 123 7.78 -17.23 25.53
CA ALA A 123 8.27 -16.92 26.86
C ALA A 123 9.62 -17.60 27.15
N GLU A 124 9.77 -18.86 26.77
CA GLU A 124 11.04 -19.57 26.90
C GLU A 124 12.12 -18.98 26.01
N GLY A 125 11.79 -18.66 24.76
CA GLY A 125 12.70 -17.98 23.83
C GLY A 125 13.20 -16.64 24.36
N VAL A 126 12.36 -15.85 25.02
CA VAL A 126 12.74 -14.59 25.70
C VAL A 126 13.65 -14.87 26.90
N ARG A 127 13.34 -15.88 27.73
CA ARG A 127 14.16 -16.24 28.90
C ARG A 127 15.56 -16.71 28.51
N MET A 128 15.67 -17.45 27.41
CA MET A 128 16.93 -17.98 26.90
C MET A 128 17.72 -16.95 26.07
N ALA A 129 17.05 -15.92 25.54
CA ALA A 129 17.70 -14.86 24.80
C ALA A 129 18.58 -14.01 25.74
N SER A 130 19.73 -13.60 25.24
CA SER A 130 20.62 -12.66 25.91
C SER A 130 21.02 -11.55 24.94
N ALA A 131 21.61 -10.47 25.46
CA ALA A 131 22.09 -9.37 24.63
C ALA A 131 23.03 -9.82 23.49
N ASN A 132 23.74 -10.94 23.68
CA ASN A 132 24.69 -11.48 22.72
C ASN A 132 24.17 -12.71 21.95
N ASN A 133 22.96 -13.20 22.26
CA ASN A 133 22.36 -14.34 21.56
C ASN A 133 20.83 -14.22 21.46
N LEU A 134 20.37 -13.79 20.29
CA LEU A 134 18.95 -13.70 19.96
C LEU A 134 18.39 -14.94 19.24
N ALA A 135 19.22 -15.96 18.97
CA ALA A 135 18.79 -17.15 18.22
C ALA A 135 17.59 -17.88 18.85
N PRO A 136 17.47 -18.02 20.20
CA PRO A 136 16.32 -18.67 20.82
C PRO A 136 15.00 -17.95 20.52
N ILE A 137 14.94 -16.63 20.72
CA ILE A 137 13.71 -15.86 20.46
C ILE A 137 13.39 -15.81 18.97
N MET A 138 14.39 -15.65 18.09
CA MET A 138 14.19 -15.69 16.64
C MET A 138 13.59 -17.02 16.18
N THR A 139 14.05 -18.14 16.76
CA THR A 139 13.54 -19.48 16.45
C THR A 139 12.10 -19.63 16.94
N ALA A 140 11.80 -19.21 18.17
CA ALA A 140 10.46 -19.24 18.74
C ALA A 140 9.44 -18.39 17.94
N MET A 141 9.89 -17.30 17.31
CA MET A 141 9.04 -16.42 16.51
C MET A 141 8.74 -16.95 15.10
N ARG A 142 9.47 -17.95 14.57
CA ARG A 142 9.31 -18.41 13.18
C ARG A 142 7.90 -18.88 12.87
N ALA A 143 7.40 -19.83 13.65
CA ALA A 143 6.06 -20.40 13.44
C ALA A 143 4.93 -19.35 13.57
N PRO A 144 4.83 -18.55 14.65
CA PRO A 144 3.78 -17.54 14.74
C PRO A 144 3.88 -16.47 13.66
N LEU A 145 5.08 -16.07 13.24
CA LEU A 145 5.26 -15.13 12.12
C LEU A 145 4.75 -15.71 10.79
N LEU A 146 5.00 -17.00 10.51
CA LEU A 146 4.49 -17.64 9.30
C LEU A 146 2.95 -17.71 9.30
N VAL A 147 2.35 -18.07 10.43
CA VAL A 147 0.88 -18.09 10.59
C VAL A 147 0.31 -16.68 10.40
N PHE A 148 0.90 -15.68 11.06
CA PHE A 148 0.49 -14.29 10.91
C PHE A 148 0.61 -13.81 9.47
N THR A 149 1.72 -14.13 8.80
CA THR A 149 1.96 -13.75 7.40
C THR A 149 0.91 -14.36 6.48
N ALA A 150 0.56 -15.64 6.66
CA ALA A 150 -0.48 -16.28 5.87
C ALA A 150 -1.85 -15.61 6.06
N LEU A 151 -2.24 -15.30 7.29
CA LEU A 151 -3.47 -14.57 7.60
C LEU A 151 -3.45 -13.14 7.04
N TYR A 152 -2.32 -12.45 7.17
CA TYR A 152 -2.15 -11.09 6.68
C TYR A 152 -2.26 -11.01 5.16
N VAL A 153 -1.70 -11.97 4.41
CA VAL A 153 -1.85 -12.01 2.94
C VAL A 153 -3.32 -12.11 2.53
N ILE A 154 -4.12 -12.91 3.25
CA ILE A 154 -5.57 -13.02 3.00
C ILE A 154 -6.26 -11.69 3.29
N ILE A 155 -5.97 -11.07 4.44
CA ILE A 155 -6.53 -9.77 4.81
C ILE A 155 -6.14 -8.72 3.77
N ALA A 156 -4.87 -8.63 3.39
CA ALA A 156 -4.38 -7.70 2.37
C ALA A 156 -5.12 -7.87 1.05
N ALA A 157 -5.30 -9.11 0.57
CA ALA A 157 -6.03 -9.39 -0.67
C ALA A 157 -7.50 -8.92 -0.64
N VAL A 158 -8.18 -9.12 0.49
CA VAL A 158 -9.59 -8.71 0.67
C VAL A 158 -9.73 -7.20 0.75
N PHE A 159 -8.69 -6.46 1.15
CA PHE A 159 -8.74 -5.00 1.25
C PHE A 159 -8.06 -4.26 0.10
N TRP A 160 -7.22 -4.91 -0.71
CA TRP A 160 -6.36 -4.28 -1.71
C TRP A 160 -7.11 -3.32 -2.67
N HIS A 161 -8.23 -3.77 -3.24
CA HIS A 161 -9.07 -2.98 -4.15
C HIS A 161 -10.34 -2.44 -3.50
N ALA A 162 -10.64 -2.81 -2.26
CA ALA A 162 -11.87 -2.39 -1.59
C ALA A 162 -12.05 -0.85 -1.49
N PRO A 163 -11.01 -0.03 -1.21
CA PRO A 163 -11.18 1.42 -1.07
C PRO A 163 -11.69 2.08 -2.33
N VAL A 164 -11.13 1.69 -3.47
CA VAL A 164 -11.51 2.25 -4.77
C VAL A 164 -12.89 1.76 -5.20
N LEU A 165 -13.23 0.50 -4.90
CA LEU A 165 -14.56 -0.06 -5.15
C LEU A 165 -15.66 0.67 -4.35
N VAL A 166 -15.38 1.05 -3.10
CA VAL A 166 -16.31 1.87 -2.30
C VAL A 166 -16.33 3.32 -2.81
N GLY A 167 -15.16 3.92 -3.06
CA GLY A 167 -15.04 5.35 -3.36
C GLY A 167 -15.50 5.75 -4.76
N TRP A 168 -15.25 4.92 -5.78
CA TRP A 168 -15.64 5.20 -7.17
C TRP A 168 -16.99 4.60 -7.54
N HIS A 169 -17.31 3.42 -7.02
CA HIS A 169 -18.50 2.66 -7.45
C HIS A 169 -19.59 2.57 -6.39
N GLY A 170 -19.38 3.18 -5.22
CA GLY A 170 -20.40 3.26 -4.18
C GLY A 170 -20.80 1.92 -3.56
N LEU A 171 -20.01 0.86 -3.75
CA LEU A 171 -20.33 -0.48 -3.25
C LEU A 171 -20.44 -0.50 -1.72
N ARG A 172 -21.26 -1.43 -1.21
CA ARG A 172 -21.30 -1.72 0.23
C ARG A 172 -19.98 -2.36 0.66
N LEU A 173 -19.57 -2.14 1.91
CA LEU A 173 -18.29 -2.62 2.44
C LEU A 173 -18.05 -4.11 2.17
N LEU A 174 -18.98 -4.98 2.59
CA LEU A 174 -18.84 -6.43 2.40
C LEU A 174 -18.75 -6.83 0.91
N GLN A 175 -19.49 -6.15 0.03
CA GLN A 175 -19.43 -6.41 -1.41
C GLN A 175 -18.06 -6.01 -1.98
N ALA A 176 -17.53 -4.85 -1.57
CA ALA A 176 -16.21 -4.38 -2.00
C ALA A 176 -15.09 -5.33 -1.53
N LEU A 177 -15.15 -5.80 -0.28
CA LEU A 177 -14.22 -6.78 0.26
C LEU A 177 -14.27 -8.10 -0.53
N PHE A 178 -15.47 -8.61 -0.80
CA PHE A 178 -15.66 -9.82 -1.61
C PHE A 178 -15.08 -9.68 -3.01
N PHE A 179 -15.43 -8.61 -3.74
CA PHE A 179 -14.91 -8.39 -5.10
C PHE A 179 -13.38 -8.18 -5.11
N SER A 180 -12.81 -7.51 -4.10
CA SER A 180 -11.36 -7.36 -3.97
C SER A 180 -10.67 -8.71 -3.73
N GLY A 181 -11.19 -9.53 -2.82
CA GLY A 181 -10.65 -10.86 -2.54
C GLY A 181 -10.65 -11.76 -3.78
N ILE A 182 -11.78 -11.81 -4.51
CA ILE A 182 -11.89 -12.56 -5.76
C ILE A 182 -10.94 -12.01 -6.83
N ALA A 183 -10.83 -10.68 -6.96
CA ALA A 183 -9.92 -10.04 -7.91
C ALA A 183 -8.46 -10.41 -7.64
N CYS A 184 -8.03 -10.36 -6.38
CA CYS A 184 -6.67 -10.73 -5.99
C CYS A 184 -6.42 -12.23 -6.15
N TRP A 185 -7.39 -13.09 -5.80
CA TRP A 185 -7.28 -14.55 -5.96
C TRP A 185 -7.10 -14.95 -7.43
N ARG A 186 -7.88 -14.34 -8.33
CA ARG A 186 -7.78 -14.54 -9.79
C ARG A 186 -6.46 -14.05 -10.38
N ASN A 187 -5.77 -13.12 -9.70
CA ASN A 187 -4.55 -12.46 -10.15
C ASN A 187 -3.35 -12.67 -9.20
N LYS A 188 -3.33 -13.78 -8.44
CA LYS A 188 -2.27 -14.06 -7.47
C LYS A 188 -0.85 -14.08 -8.05
N TRP A 189 -0.70 -14.53 -9.30
CA TRP A 189 0.61 -14.58 -9.97
C TRP A 189 1.11 -13.20 -10.39
N PRO A 190 0.30 -12.34 -11.05
CA PRO A 190 0.63 -10.92 -11.18
C PRO A 190 1.01 -10.25 -9.86
N PHE A 191 0.25 -10.48 -8.79
CA PHE A 191 0.55 -9.92 -7.46
C PHE A 191 1.85 -10.45 -6.86
N LEU A 192 2.17 -11.73 -7.05
CA LEU A 192 3.43 -12.31 -6.61
C LEU A 192 4.62 -11.66 -7.32
N VAL A 193 4.55 -11.55 -8.66
CA VAL A 193 5.58 -10.87 -9.45
C VAL A 193 5.72 -9.41 -9.04
N TYR A 194 4.60 -8.72 -8.85
CA TYR A 194 4.59 -7.33 -8.38
C TYR A 194 5.29 -7.17 -7.03
N GLY A 195 4.98 -8.04 -6.06
CA GLY A 195 5.64 -8.06 -4.75
C GLY A 195 7.15 -8.33 -4.85
N VAL A 196 7.55 -9.33 -5.65
CA VAL A 196 8.97 -9.66 -5.88
C VAL A 196 9.72 -8.49 -6.50
N VAL A 197 9.13 -7.81 -7.50
CA VAL A 197 9.76 -6.64 -8.13
C VAL A 197 10.01 -5.55 -7.10
N TRP A 198 9.03 -5.23 -6.26
CA TRP A 198 9.20 -4.20 -5.24
C TRP A 198 10.21 -4.58 -4.16
N ILE A 199 10.23 -5.85 -3.73
CA ILE A 199 11.28 -6.36 -2.83
C ILE A 199 12.66 -6.15 -3.46
N LEU A 200 12.84 -6.52 -4.73
CA LEU A 200 14.11 -6.34 -5.43
C LEU A 200 14.49 -4.87 -5.58
N VAL A 201 13.53 -3.97 -5.82
CA VAL A 201 13.79 -2.52 -5.89
C VAL A 201 14.31 -1.98 -4.56
N PHE A 202 13.67 -2.30 -3.44
CA PHE A 202 14.13 -1.81 -2.13
C PHE A 202 15.45 -2.45 -1.70
N LEU A 203 15.64 -3.75 -1.94
CA LEU A 203 16.93 -4.40 -1.71
C LEU A 203 18.05 -3.80 -2.56
N PHE A 204 17.74 -3.41 -3.80
CA PHE A 204 18.70 -2.74 -4.67
C PHE A 204 19.07 -1.35 -4.14
N ILE A 205 18.11 -0.58 -3.63
CA ILE A 205 18.37 0.71 -2.97
C ILE A 205 19.30 0.49 -1.76
N ASP A 206 18.97 -0.46 -0.87
CA ASP A 206 19.77 -0.76 0.31
C ASP A 206 21.19 -1.24 -0.05
N LEU A 207 21.32 -2.05 -1.11
CA LEU A 207 22.61 -2.48 -1.64
C LEU A 207 23.44 -1.28 -2.12
N CYS A 208 22.85 -0.36 -2.90
CA CYS A 208 23.54 0.84 -3.35
C CYS A 208 24.03 1.71 -2.19
N ILE A 209 23.22 1.87 -1.14
CA ILE A 209 23.60 2.60 0.07
C ILE A 209 24.74 1.88 0.81
N GLY A 210 24.65 0.56 0.97
CA GLY A 210 25.72 -0.24 1.58
C GLY A 210 27.04 -0.15 0.82
N LEU A 211 27.00 -0.10 -0.52
CA LEU A 211 28.19 0.12 -1.35
C LEU A 211 28.80 1.51 -1.14
N LEU A 212 27.99 2.56 -1.03
CA LEU A 212 28.49 3.91 -0.73
C LEU A 212 29.24 3.95 0.61
N ILE A 213 28.66 3.33 1.65
CA ILE A 213 29.30 3.22 2.97
C ILE A 213 30.61 2.43 2.87
N GLY A 214 30.61 1.31 2.13
CA GLY A 214 31.81 0.51 1.88
C GLY A 214 32.92 1.25 1.13
N MET A 215 32.57 2.28 0.35
CA MET A 215 33.52 3.18 -0.33
C MET A 215 34.04 4.32 0.57
N GLY A 216 33.63 4.38 1.84
CA GLY A 216 34.07 5.38 2.81
C GLY A 216 33.14 6.60 2.93
N VAL A 217 31.94 6.58 2.34
CA VAL A 217 30.93 7.62 2.59
C VAL A 217 30.43 7.50 4.03
N PRO A 218 30.39 8.60 4.82
CA PRO A 218 29.87 8.55 6.18
C PRO A 218 28.42 8.06 6.23
N ASP A 219 28.10 7.20 7.20
CA ASP A 219 26.75 6.62 7.38
C ASP A 219 25.64 7.68 7.43
N THR A 220 25.91 8.81 8.08
CA THR A 220 24.97 9.93 8.18
C THR A 220 24.65 10.53 6.82
N LEU A 221 25.65 10.66 5.94
CA LEU A 221 25.48 11.18 4.59
C LEU A 221 24.78 10.16 3.70
N ALA A 222 25.18 8.89 3.78
CA ALA A 222 24.56 7.79 3.04
C ALA A 222 23.07 7.64 3.39
N GLY A 223 22.73 7.65 4.69
CA GLY A 223 21.34 7.63 5.16
C GLY A 223 20.54 8.86 4.72
N THR A 224 21.15 10.05 4.70
CA THR A 224 20.50 11.28 4.20
C THR A 224 20.15 11.17 2.71
N LEU A 225 21.02 10.56 1.90
CA LEU A 225 20.77 10.33 0.47
C LEU A 225 19.73 9.23 0.24
N GLN A 226 19.63 8.24 1.12
CA GLN A 226 18.64 7.17 1.02
C GLN A 226 17.21 7.67 1.14
N VAL A 227 16.94 8.66 2.00
CA VAL A 227 15.59 9.20 2.25
C VAL A 227 14.87 9.64 0.97
N PRO A 228 15.39 10.58 0.14
CA PRO A 228 14.70 10.99 -1.07
C PRO A 228 14.57 9.86 -2.10
N VAL A 229 15.55 8.94 -2.19
CA VAL A 229 15.49 7.78 -3.09
C VAL A 229 14.33 6.86 -2.70
N THR A 230 14.18 6.57 -1.41
CA THR A 230 13.07 5.77 -0.88
C THR A 230 11.72 6.46 -1.07
N ILE A 231 11.64 7.80 -0.93
CA ILE A 231 10.42 8.56 -1.20
C ILE A 231 10.04 8.50 -2.68
N ILE A 232 11.01 8.62 -3.60
CA ILE A 232 10.77 8.48 -5.04
C ILE A 232 10.25 7.07 -5.34
N ALA A 233 10.91 6.03 -4.82
CA ALA A 233 10.47 4.64 -4.99
C ALA A 233 9.04 4.43 -4.44
N GLY A 234 8.73 5.01 -3.27
CA GLY A 234 7.38 5.02 -2.70
C GLY A 234 6.37 5.74 -3.60
N GLY A 235 6.72 6.88 -4.18
CA GLY A 235 5.89 7.60 -5.15
C GLY A 235 5.56 6.75 -6.38
N VAL A 236 6.55 6.05 -6.92
CA VAL A 236 6.36 5.10 -8.04
C VAL A 236 5.46 3.92 -7.62
N LEU A 237 5.65 3.37 -6.41
CA LEU A 237 4.80 2.31 -5.84
C LEU A 237 3.34 2.74 -5.71
N TYR A 238 3.10 3.94 -5.21
CA TYR A 238 1.75 4.51 -5.11
C TYR A 238 1.14 4.74 -6.50
N CYS A 239 1.93 5.21 -7.46
CA CYS A 239 1.48 5.36 -8.85
C CYS A 239 1.10 4.01 -9.49
N SER A 240 1.82 2.92 -9.19
CA SER A 240 1.52 1.60 -9.75
C SER A 240 0.21 0.97 -9.27
N PHE A 241 -0.43 1.51 -8.23
CA PHE A 241 -1.74 1.03 -7.79
C PHE A 241 -2.85 1.28 -8.82
N TYR A 242 -2.74 2.37 -9.59
CA TYR A 242 -3.72 2.73 -10.61
C TYR A 242 -3.72 1.78 -11.83
N PRO A 243 -2.58 1.50 -12.51
CA PRO A 243 -2.53 0.50 -13.58
C PRO A 243 -2.86 -0.92 -13.07
N ALA A 244 -2.49 -1.26 -11.82
CA ALA A 244 -2.91 -2.52 -11.22
C ALA A 244 -4.44 -2.63 -11.12
N TYR A 245 -5.11 -1.59 -10.64
CA TYR A 245 -6.57 -1.56 -10.57
C TYR A 245 -7.24 -1.61 -11.95
N THR A 246 -6.85 -0.73 -12.87
CA THR A 246 -7.50 -0.60 -14.18
C THR A 246 -7.37 -1.86 -15.02
N SER A 247 -6.20 -2.49 -15.02
CA SER A 247 -5.99 -3.76 -15.74
C SER A 247 -6.76 -4.93 -15.11
N VAL A 248 -6.82 -5.04 -13.78
CA VAL A 248 -7.57 -6.12 -13.08
C VAL A 248 -9.07 -6.01 -13.31
N PHE A 249 -9.63 -4.80 -13.37
CA PHE A 249 -11.06 -4.58 -13.59
C PHE A 249 -11.43 -4.26 -15.04
N GLY A 250 -10.47 -4.30 -15.97
CA GLY A 250 -10.71 -4.06 -17.40
C GLY A 250 -11.27 -2.66 -17.68
N VAL A 251 -10.89 -1.65 -16.89
CA VAL A 251 -11.33 -0.26 -17.07
C VAL A 251 -10.54 0.34 -18.23
N ASN A 252 -10.95 0.02 -19.45
CA ASN A 252 -10.50 0.65 -20.68
C ASN A 252 -11.33 1.92 -20.91
N ASP A 253 -11.09 2.97 -20.11
CA ASP A 253 -11.70 4.29 -20.36
C ASP A 253 -10.62 5.28 -20.79
N ALA A 254 -10.28 5.24 -22.07
CA ALA A 254 -9.65 6.39 -22.71
C ALA A 254 -10.64 7.57 -22.83
N HIS A 255 -11.97 7.36 -22.83
CA HIS A 255 -12.93 8.46 -23.04
C HIS A 255 -14.34 8.34 -22.41
N ALA A 256 -14.69 7.30 -21.65
CA ALA A 256 -16.06 7.18 -21.13
C ALA A 256 -16.22 7.84 -19.76
N GLY A 257 -16.78 9.06 -19.73
CA GLY A 257 -17.43 9.60 -18.52
C GLY A 257 -17.07 11.02 -18.09
N LEU A 258 -16.52 11.87 -18.97
CA LEU A 258 -16.28 13.29 -18.64
C LEU A 258 -17.37 14.26 -19.12
N ASP A 259 -18.36 13.83 -19.93
CA ASP A 259 -19.34 14.77 -20.53
C ASP A 259 -20.74 14.80 -19.88
N ASN A 260 -21.02 14.00 -18.84
CA ASN A 260 -22.37 13.97 -18.25
C ASN A 260 -22.55 14.84 -16.99
N SER A 261 -21.56 15.67 -16.61
CA SER A 261 -21.74 16.63 -15.50
C SER A 261 -21.83 18.09 -15.92
N ASP A 262 -21.45 18.43 -17.16
CA ASP A 262 -21.39 19.84 -17.61
C ASP A 262 -22.59 20.27 -18.46
N SER A 263 -23.53 19.36 -18.78
CA SER A 263 -24.74 19.67 -19.55
C SER A 263 -26.03 19.81 -18.73
N ALA A 264 -25.97 19.71 -17.40
CA ALA A 264 -27.15 19.81 -16.52
C ALA A 264 -27.37 21.21 -15.90
N HIS A 265 -26.53 22.20 -16.24
CA HIS A 265 -26.61 23.56 -15.69
C HIS A 265 -26.40 24.67 -16.73
N ALA A 266 -26.82 24.45 -17.98
CA ALA A 266 -26.97 25.51 -18.99
C ALA A 266 -28.45 25.67 -19.36
#